data_AF-A0A5B1BIK2-F1
#
_entry.id   AF-A0A5B1BIK2-F1
#
_cell.length_a   1.000
_cell.length_b   1.000
_cell.length_c   1.000
_cell.angle_alpha   90.00
_cell.angle_beta   90.00
_cell.angle_gamma   90.00
#
_symmetry.space_group_name_H-M   'P 1'
#
loop_
_entity.id
_entity.type
_entity.pdbx_description
1 polymer ?
#
loop_
_entity_poly.entity_id
_entity_poly.type
_entity_poly.pdbx_seq_one_letter_code
_entity_poly.pdbx_strand_id
1 'polypeptide(L)'
;MFSDPVFAGPDKQVGGGELRDLTAEILDAIASFVRRFVVYPSHHERVAHVLWIAHCWLMDRWESTPRIAFLSPEPGSGKSRALEVTEPLVPRPVHAVNTTPAYLFRKVSDPAGLPTLLYDEIDTVFGPRAKDNEEIRGMLNAGHRNGAMAGHCVVRGKEVFTEELPAYCAVALAGLDDLPDTLMSRSVVVRMRRRAADERVEPWRLRLVKSDAQRLYDNLAAWSSVAKESLVGDFWPKMPKGVDDRDADVWEALLAVADLAGERWAKAARVAAVTLVTASKRRPPSIGVLLLRDIKRVFDGSNRDRLPTEELITALLKLPESPWPTIRRGEPIDDRSLAQRLRKYGVTSKAHRDGGSVFKGYAATQFADAWKRYVDGLIDDSDDEEREHASERGDSSVTPVTSVTNDETQLQFVTGVTDVTESNGQATGEARQFTPPTGPGRCPRCGCHVATQGHKPDCPVPAAPGGITPATPGMTDRVAVALAKAGQP
;
A
#
# COMPACT_ATOMS: atom_id res chain seq x y z
N MET A 1 -19.29 -18.27 -24.49
CA MET A 1 -19.81 -17.35 -25.51
C MET A 1 -20.70 -16.37 -24.79
N PHE A 2 -20.18 -15.18 -24.49
CA PHE A 2 -20.98 -14.08 -23.96
C PHE A 2 -21.61 -13.36 -25.15
N SER A 3 -22.88 -12.99 -25.05
CA SER A 3 -23.50 -12.08 -26.00
C SER A 3 -22.75 -10.75 -25.93
N ASP A 4 -22.18 -10.30 -27.05
CA ASP A 4 -21.46 -9.04 -27.13
C ASP A 4 -22.44 -7.88 -26.81
N PRO A 5 -22.10 -6.93 -25.91
CA PRO A 5 -22.83 -5.68 -25.84
C PRO A 5 -22.61 -4.94 -27.16
N VAL A 6 -23.63 -4.95 -28.02
CA VAL A 6 -23.58 -4.30 -29.33
C VAL A 6 -23.67 -2.80 -29.10
N PHE A 7 -22.53 -2.12 -29.13
CA PHE A 7 -22.51 -0.67 -29.28
C PHE A 7 -23.08 -0.31 -30.66
N ALA A 8 -24.30 0.22 -30.69
CA ALA A 8 -24.74 1.04 -31.80
C ALA A 8 -23.91 2.34 -31.78
N GLY A 9 -23.48 2.81 -32.96
CA GLY A 9 -22.51 3.90 -33.10
C GLY A 9 -22.84 5.23 -32.37
N PRO A 10 -21.91 6.20 -32.42
CA PRO A 10 -21.83 7.36 -31.51
C PRO A 10 -22.98 8.37 -31.53
N ASP A 11 -24.07 8.13 -32.27
CA ASP A 11 -25.18 9.07 -32.51
C ASP A 11 -26.52 8.67 -31.86
N LYS A 12 -26.58 7.59 -31.08
CA LYS A 12 -27.82 7.24 -30.35
C LYS A 12 -27.80 7.77 -28.93
N GLN A 13 -28.78 8.62 -28.60
CA GLN A 13 -29.10 8.94 -27.21
C GLN A 13 -29.52 7.65 -26.50
N VAL A 14 -28.66 7.18 -25.59
CA VAL A 14 -28.91 6.02 -24.75
C VAL A 14 -29.90 6.44 -23.66
N GLY A 15 -31.07 5.83 -23.60
CA GLY A 15 -32.04 6.12 -22.53
C GLY A 15 -31.50 5.68 -21.16
N GLY A 16 -31.95 6.30 -20.06
CA GLY A 16 -31.42 6.01 -18.72
C GLY A 16 -31.51 4.54 -18.29
N GLY A 17 -32.48 3.78 -18.80
CA GLY A 17 -32.57 2.32 -18.60
C GLY A 17 -31.52 1.52 -19.41
N GLU A 18 -31.21 1.97 -20.63
CA GLU A 18 -30.23 1.33 -21.52
C GLU A 18 -28.79 1.57 -21.03
N LEU A 19 -28.50 2.77 -20.48
CA LEU A 19 -27.21 3.06 -19.85
C LEU A 19 -27.00 2.19 -18.60
N ARG A 20 -28.06 1.95 -17.83
CA ARG A 20 -27.99 1.12 -16.63
C ARG A 20 -27.58 -0.30 -16.96
N ASP A 21 -28.25 -0.93 -17.93
CA ASP A 21 -27.95 -2.30 -18.33
C ASP A 21 -26.56 -2.40 -18.95
N LEU A 22 -26.19 -1.44 -19.82
CA LEU A 22 -24.85 -1.35 -20.40
C LEU A 22 -23.76 -1.23 -19.33
N THR A 23 -23.96 -0.38 -18.32
CA THR A 23 -22.99 -0.22 -17.22
C THR A 23 -22.84 -1.53 -16.45
N ALA A 24 -23.95 -2.20 -16.12
CA ALA A 24 -23.93 -3.48 -15.41
C ALA A 24 -23.19 -4.57 -16.20
N GLU A 25 -23.42 -4.66 -17.50
CA GLU A 25 -22.75 -5.61 -18.40
C GLU A 25 -21.24 -5.37 -18.48
N ILE A 26 -20.82 -4.10 -18.58
CA ILE A 26 -19.39 -3.74 -18.61
C ILE A 26 -18.72 -4.10 -17.29
N LEU A 27 -19.33 -3.76 -16.15
CA LEU A 27 -18.76 -4.12 -14.84
C LEU A 27 -18.69 -5.65 -14.66
N ASP A 28 -19.70 -6.40 -15.12
CA ASP A 28 -19.66 -7.87 -15.10
C ASP A 28 -18.55 -8.44 -16.00
N ALA A 29 -18.35 -7.85 -17.18
CA ALA A 29 -17.31 -8.25 -18.11
C ALA A 29 -15.91 -8.01 -17.52
N ILE A 30 -15.68 -6.85 -16.87
CA ILE A 30 -14.45 -6.55 -16.14
C ILE A 30 -14.28 -7.54 -14.98
N ALA A 31 -15.31 -7.76 -14.16
CA ALA A 31 -15.28 -8.69 -13.04
C ALA A 31 -14.94 -10.12 -13.49
N SER A 32 -15.49 -10.55 -14.63
CA SER A 32 -15.22 -11.84 -15.25
C SER A 32 -13.81 -11.92 -15.82
N PHE A 33 -13.28 -10.82 -16.36
CA PHE A 33 -11.91 -10.75 -16.87
C PHE A 33 -10.88 -10.81 -15.74
N VAL A 34 -10.99 -9.95 -14.73
CA VAL A 34 -9.98 -9.86 -13.66
C VAL A 34 -9.90 -11.11 -12.80
N ARG A 35 -11.04 -11.78 -12.53
CA ARG A 35 -11.07 -13.03 -11.74
C ARG A 35 -10.33 -14.20 -12.41
N ARG A 36 -10.12 -14.14 -13.73
CA ARG A 36 -9.35 -15.18 -14.45
C ARG A 36 -7.89 -15.17 -14.01
N PHE A 37 -7.36 -14.04 -13.55
CA PHE A 37 -5.92 -13.84 -13.35
C PHE A 37 -5.54 -13.45 -11.91
N VAL A 38 -6.49 -12.93 -11.13
CA VAL A 38 -6.29 -12.44 -9.77
C VAL A 38 -7.16 -13.22 -8.78
N VAL A 39 -6.52 -13.78 -7.76
CA VAL A 39 -7.21 -14.34 -6.59
C VAL A 39 -7.38 -13.22 -5.58
N TYR A 40 -8.63 -12.81 -5.34
CA TYR A 40 -8.94 -11.78 -4.36
C TYR A 40 -9.20 -12.40 -2.98
N PRO A 41 -8.92 -11.68 -1.88
CA PRO A 41 -9.22 -12.14 -0.53
C PRO A 41 -10.71 -12.45 -0.32
N SER A 42 -11.59 -11.64 -0.91
CA SER A 42 -13.03 -11.89 -0.95
C SER A 42 -13.67 -11.30 -2.21
N HIS A 43 -15.00 -11.46 -2.33
CA HIS A 43 -15.78 -10.79 -3.38
C HIS A 43 -15.72 -9.26 -3.28
N HIS A 44 -15.58 -8.69 -2.07
CA HIS A 44 -15.64 -7.25 -1.83
C HIS A 44 -14.45 -6.51 -2.43
N GLU A 45 -13.23 -7.04 -2.30
CA GLU A 45 -12.04 -6.47 -2.94
C GLU A 45 -12.12 -6.55 -4.46
N ARG A 46 -12.74 -7.61 -5.01
CA ARG A 46 -12.97 -7.70 -6.45
C ARG A 46 -13.95 -6.63 -6.92
N VAL A 47 -15.05 -6.42 -6.20
CA VAL A 47 -16.03 -5.34 -6.51
C VAL A 47 -15.33 -3.98 -6.49
N ALA A 48 -14.57 -3.70 -5.43
CA ALA A 48 -13.82 -2.45 -5.31
C ALA A 48 -12.86 -2.24 -6.49
N HIS A 49 -12.10 -3.27 -6.87
CA HIS A 49 -11.17 -3.18 -7.99
C HIS A 49 -11.90 -2.98 -9.34
N VAL A 50 -13.01 -3.68 -9.58
CA VAL A 50 -13.82 -3.50 -10.80
C VAL A 50 -14.35 -2.07 -10.92
N LEU A 51 -14.94 -1.55 -9.84
CA LEU A 51 -15.43 -0.17 -9.79
C LEU A 51 -14.29 0.83 -9.97
N TRP A 52 -13.13 0.55 -9.38
CA TRP A 52 -11.94 1.37 -9.53
C TRP A 52 -11.46 1.39 -10.99
N ILE A 53 -11.48 0.27 -11.73
CA ILE A 53 -11.13 0.30 -13.16
C ILE A 53 -12.08 1.23 -13.94
N ALA A 54 -13.39 1.13 -13.71
CA ALA A 54 -14.38 1.97 -14.37
C ALA A 54 -14.26 3.46 -13.97
N HIS A 55 -13.96 3.77 -12.71
CA HIS A 55 -13.80 5.14 -12.22
C HIS A 55 -12.68 5.91 -12.96
N CYS A 56 -11.62 5.22 -13.39
CA CYS A 56 -10.48 5.82 -14.09
C CYS A 56 -10.88 6.46 -15.42
N TRP A 57 -12.00 6.04 -16.02
CA TRP A 57 -12.51 6.61 -17.27
C TRP A 57 -13.32 7.90 -17.10
N LEU A 58 -13.58 8.28 -15.84
CA LEU A 58 -14.45 9.40 -15.46
C LEU A 58 -13.70 10.44 -14.61
N MET A 59 -12.37 10.51 -14.74
CA MET A 59 -11.51 11.34 -13.87
C MET A 59 -11.84 12.84 -13.89
N ASP A 60 -12.47 13.34 -14.95
CA ASP A 60 -12.98 14.70 -15.10
C ASP A 60 -14.25 14.98 -14.28
N ARG A 61 -14.82 13.97 -13.61
CA ARG A 61 -16.08 14.07 -12.84
C ARG A 61 -15.90 14.04 -11.34
N TRP A 62 -14.69 13.77 -10.84
CA TRP A 62 -14.48 13.61 -9.40
C TRP A 62 -13.80 14.82 -8.77
N GLU A 63 -14.28 15.24 -7.60
CA GLU A 63 -13.55 16.16 -6.73
C GLU A 63 -12.43 15.44 -5.97
N SER A 64 -12.66 14.17 -5.64
CA SER A 64 -11.66 13.29 -5.07
C SER A 64 -11.59 11.94 -5.79
N THR A 65 -10.38 11.41 -5.97
CA THR A 65 -10.12 10.10 -6.57
C THR A 65 -9.51 9.15 -5.53
N PRO A 66 -10.10 7.95 -5.32
CA PRO A 66 -9.51 6.96 -4.45
C PRO A 66 -8.24 6.37 -5.05
N ARG A 67 -7.26 6.12 -4.19
CA ARG A 67 -6.15 5.24 -4.56
C ARG A 67 -6.59 3.80 -4.33
N ILE A 68 -6.03 2.85 -5.06
CA ILE A 68 -6.21 1.43 -4.73
C ILE A 68 -4.85 0.83 -4.36
N ALA A 69 -4.77 0.12 -3.24
CA ALA A 69 -3.51 -0.41 -2.73
C ALA A 69 -3.59 -1.92 -2.57
N PHE A 70 -2.86 -2.66 -3.42
CA PHE A 70 -2.67 -4.10 -3.31
C PHE A 70 -1.48 -4.36 -2.39
N LEU A 71 -1.76 -4.79 -1.16
CA LEU A 71 -0.75 -4.94 -0.11
C LEU A 71 -0.74 -6.35 0.46
N SER A 72 0.43 -6.82 0.88
CA SER A 72 0.56 -8.15 1.50
C SER A 72 1.81 -8.20 2.38
N PRO A 73 1.83 -9.02 3.44
CA PRO A 73 3.06 -9.24 4.20
C PRO A 73 4.13 -9.98 3.39
N GLU A 74 3.71 -10.84 2.45
CA GLU A 74 4.61 -11.78 1.77
C GLU A 74 4.70 -11.55 0.25
N PRO A 75 5.89 -11.72 -0.35
CA PRO A 75 6.05 -11.82 -1.80
C PRO A 75 5.24 -12.97 -2.40
N GLY A 76 4.89 -12.86 -3.69
CA GLY A 76 4.16 -13.90 -4.43
C GLY A 76 2.64 -13.92 -4.20
N SER A 77 2.09 -12.90 -3.56
CA SER A 77 0.63 -12.77 -3.28
C SER A 77 -0.20 -12.20 -4.44
N GLY A 78 0.37 -12.00 -5.63
CA GLY A 78 -0.36 -11.50 -6.81
C GLY A 78 -0.60 -9.99 -6.87
N LYS A 79 0.13 -9.17 -6.10
CA LYS A 79 0.03 -7.69 -6.10
C LYS A 79 0.36 -7.08 -7.47
N SER A 80 1.56 -7.33 -7.98
CA SER A 80 2.00 -6.91 -9.32
C SER A 80 1.05 -7.44 -10.41
N ARG A 81 0.57 -8.68 -10.27
CA ARG A 81 -0.42 -9.25 -11.19
C ARG A 81 -1.72 -8.43 -11.23
N ALA A 82 -2.18 -7.89 -10.11
CA ALA A 82 -3.35 -7.03 -10.11
C ALA A 82 -3.12 -5.77 -10.93
N LEU A 83 -1.93 -5.14 -10.85
CA LEU A 83 -1.56 -4.01 -11.69
C LEU A 83 -1.45 -4.39 -13.18
N GLU A 84 -0.78 -5.50 -13.50
CA GLU A 84 -0.63 -6.01 -14.88
C GLU A 84 -1.99 -6.25 -15.56
N VAL A 85 -2.97 -6.76 -14.81
CA VAL A 85 -4.33 -7.03 -15.30
C VAL A 85 -5.16 -5.75 -15.43
N THR A 86 -4.84 -4.73 -14.61
CA THR A 86 -5.46 -3.40 -14.67
C THR A 86 -4.98 -2.61 -15.88
N GLU A 87 -3.69 -2.71 -16.20
CA GLU A 87 -3.00 -1.92 -17.23
C GLU A 87 -3.75 -1.80 -18.56
N PRO A 88 -4.23 -2.88 -19.18
CA PRO A 88 -4.93 -2.77 -20.47
C PRO A 88 -6.39 -2.30 -20.36
N LEU A 89 -6.91 -2.06 -19.15
CA LEU A 89 -8.32 -1.71 -18.91
C LEU A 89 -8.52 -0.25 -18.48
N VAL A 90 -7.44 0.52 -18.32
CA VAL A 90 -7.48 1.91 -17.82
C VAL A 90 -6.93 2.89 -18.86
N PRO A 91 -7.37 4.15 -18.87
CA PRO A 91 -6.88 5.14 -19.83
C PRO A 91 -5.44 5.55 -19.50
N ARG A 92 -4.61 5.66 -20.53
CA ARG A 92 -3.20 6.09 -20.47
C ARG A 92 -2.44 5.50 -19.26
N PRO A 93 -2.28 4.17 -19.21
CA PRO A 93 -1.56 3.54 -18.11
C PRO A 93 -0.09 3.96 -18.11
N VAL A 94 0.45 4.20 -16.91
CA VAL A 94 1.88 4.40 -16.66
C VAL A 94 2.31 3.40 -15.60
N HIS A 95 2.90 2.29 -16.03
CA HIS A 95 3.47 1.32 -15.11
C HIS A 95 4.80 1.86 -14.57
N ALA A 96 4.82 2.22 -13.28
CA ALA A 96 5.95 2.83 -12.61
C ALA A 96 6.62 1.83 -11.68
N VAL A 97 7.95 1.73 -11.77
CA VAL A 97 8.81 0.98 -10.86
C VAL A 97 10.02 1.85 -10.57
N ASN A 98 10.28 2.15 -9.30
CA ASN A 98 11.42 2.98 -8.86
C ASN A 98 11.60 4.30 -9.66
N THR A 99 10.51 5.01 -9.93
CA THR A 99 10.50 6.25 -10.72
C THR A 99 10.87 7.48 -9.88
N THR A 100 11.44 8.50 -10.53
CA THR A 100 11.72 9.79 -9.86
C THR A 100 10.45 10.65 -9.73
N PRO A 101 10.34 11.53 -8.72
CA PRO A 101 9.24 12.49 -8.61
C PRO A 101 9.06 13.31 -9.89
N ALA A 102 10.18 13.81 -10.42
CA ALA A 102 10.28 14.57 -11.66
C ALA A 102 9.66 13.85 -12.88
N TYR A 103 9.78 12.53 -12.99
CA TYR A 103 9.14 11.76 -14.06
C TYR A 103 7.62 11.73 -13.89
N LEU A 104 7.15 11.48 -12.67
CA LEU A 104 5.73 11.36 -12.36
C LEU A 104 5.00 12.67 -12.59
N PHE A 105 5.52 13.80 -12.09
CA PHE A 105 4.92 15.11 -12.31
C PHE A 105 4.80 15.45 -13.80
N ARG A 106 5.83 15.15 -14.61
CA ARG A 106 5.78 15.36 -16.06
C ARG A 106 4.73 14.48 -16.74
N LYS A 107 4.52 13.26 -16.26
CA LYS A 107 3.46 12.37 -16.78
C LYS A 107 2.07 12.85 -16.41
N VAL A 108 1.88 13.36 -15.19
CA VAL A 108 0.60 13.94 -14.76
C VAL A 108 0.30 15.25 -15.48
N SER A 109 1.34 16.04 -15.79
CA SER A 109 1.23 17.32 -16.52
C SER A 109 1.18 17.17 -18.04
N ASP A 110 1.08 15.94 -18.56
CA ASP A 110 1.14 15.68 -20.00
C ASP A 110 -0.11 16.25 -20.71
N PRO A 111 0.03 17.13 -21.72
CA PRO A 111 -1.08 17.71 -22.45
C PRO A 111 -2.02 16.69 -23.11
N ALA A 112 -1.57 15.44 -23.31
CA ALA A 112 -2.41 14.37 -23.81
C ALA A 112 -3.50 13.90 -22.81
N GLY A 113 -3.62 14.52 -21.62
CA GLY A 113 -4.60 14.19 -20.56
C GLY A 113 -4.02 13.62 -19.26
N LEU A 114 -4.89 13.15 -18.37
CA LEU A 114 -4.48 12.55 -17.10
C LEU A 114 -4.03 11.08 -17.30
N PRO A 115 -2.90 10.65 -16.70
CA PRO A 115 -2.50 9.24 -16.72
C PRO A 115 -3.22 8.44 -15.63
N THR A 116 -3.23 7.11 -15.78
CA THR A 116 -3.48 6.19 -14.67
C THR A 116 -2.14 5.60 -14.21
N LEU A 117 -1.67 5.98 -13.02
CA LEU A 117 -0.39 5.50 -12.50
C LEU A 117 -0.58 4.12 -11.85
N LEU A 118 0.22 3.15 -12.29
CA LEU A 118 0.29 1.81 -11.71
C LEU A 118 1.67 1.64 -11.08
N TYR A 119 1.78 1.95 -9.79
CA TYR A 119 3.06 2.00 -9.08
C TYR A 119 3.32 0.67 -8.38
N ASP A 120 4.23 -0.12 -8.96
CA ASP A 120 4.67 -1.40 -8.38
C ASP A 120 5.89 -1.22 -7.48
N GLU A 121 6.10 -2.17 -6.58
CA GLU A 121 7.17 -2.18 -5.59
C GLU A 121 7.23 -0.88 -4.75
N ILE A 122 6.08 -0.33 -4.37
CA ILE A 122 6.01 0.95 -3.61
C ILE A 122 6.68 0.84 -2.22
N ASP A 123 6.88 -0.36 -1.70
CA ASP A 123 7.68 -0.61 -0.50
C ASP A 123 9.17 -0.28 -0.69
N THR A 124 9.68 -0.22 -1.92
CA THR A 124 11.02 0.33 -2.20
C THR A 124 11.10 1.84 -1.97
N VAL A 125 9.94 2.52 -2.02
CA VAL A 125 9.80 3.97 -1.84
C VAL A 125 9.46 4.33 -0.40
N PHE A 126 8.60 3.57 0.27
CA PHE A 126 8.10 3.87 1.62
C PHE A 126 8.44 2.82 2.69
N GLY A 127 9.12 1.74 2.33
CA GLY A 127 9.47 0.68 3.27
C GLY A 127 10.55 1.09 4.27
N PRO A 128 10.81 0.25 5.30
CA PRO A 128 11.70 0.60 6.42
C PRO A 128 13.15 0.93 6.04
N ARG A 129 13.60 0.48 4.87
CA ARG A 129 14.96 0.71 4.35
C ARG A 129 15.03 1.81 3.31
N ALA A 130 13.90 2.43 2.95
CA ALA A 130 13.85 3.47 1.94
C ALA A 130 14.43 4.79 2.49
N LYS A 131 15.00 5.60 1.59
CA LYS A 131 15.33 7.00 1.89
C LYS A 131 14.03 7.80 1.97
N ASP A 132 14.08 8.95 2.63
CA ASP A 132 12.91 9.80 2.79
C ASP A 132 12.43 10.32 1.42
N ASN A 133 11.28 9.83 0.96
CA ASN A 133 10.69 10.11 -0.36
C ASN A 133 9.47 11.05 -0.23
N GLU A 134 9.67 12.14 0.50
CA GLU A 134 8.64 13.12 0.83
C GLU A 134 7.96 13.74 -0.39
N GLU A 135 8.69 13.98 -1.47
CA GLU A 135 8.11 14.55 -2.69
C GLU A 135 7.10 13.60 -3.34
N ILE A 136 7.42 12.31 -3.44
CA ILE A 136 6.50 11.29 -3.96
C ILE A 136 5.29 11.16 -3.03
N ARG A 137 5.53 11.11 -1.72
CA ARG A 137 4.45 11.05 -0.72
C ARG A 137 3.54 12.27 -0.82
N GLY A 138 4.10 13.46 -0.96
CA GLY A 138 3.40 14.72 -1.13
C GLY A 138 2.54 14.73 -2.40
N MET A 139 3.12 14.34 -3.54
CA MET A 139 2.40 14.22 -4.81
C MET A 139 1.23 13.23 -4.71
N LEU A 140 1.47 12.02 -4.21
CA LEU A 140 0.45 10.99 -4.08
C LEU A 140 -0.67 11.40 -3.10
N ASN A 141 -0.32 12.08 -2.01
CA ASN A 141 -1.30 12.62 -1.06
C ASN A 141 -2.08 13.79 -1.64
N ALA A 142 -1.45 14.71 -2.36
CA ALA A 142 -2.12 15.88 -2.92
C ALA A 142 -3.06 15.47 -4.06
N GLY A 143 -2.58 14.60 -4.94
CA GLY A 143 -3.28 14.18 -6.16
C GLY A 143 -4.58 13.39 -5.96
N HIS A 144 -5.01 13.13 -4.73
CA HIS A 144 -6.35 12.60 -4.49
C HIS A 144 -7.44 13.67 -4.69
N ARG A 145 -7.10 14.97 -4.72
CA ARG A 145 -8.05 16.07 -4.90
C ARG A 145 -7.87 16.72 -6.26
N ASN A 146 -8.97 17.00 -6.93
CA ASN A 146 -8.97 17.70 -8.20
C ASN A 146 -8.44 19.13 -8.01
N GLY A 147 -7.68 19.64 -8.98
CA GLY A 147 -6.98 20.92 -8.89
C GLY A 147 -5.76 20.95 -7.96
N ALA A 148 -5.35 19.81 -7.38
CA ALA A 148 -4.16 19.77 -6.53
C ALA A 148 -2.88 20.05 -7.32
N MET A 149 -2.13 21.07 -6.88
CA MET A 149 -0.84 21.47 -7.41
C MET A 149 0.26 21.24 -6.35
N ALA A 150 1.41 20.74 -6.78
CA ALA A 150 2.64 20.70 -5.98
C ALA A 150 3.56 21.84 -6.41
N GLY A 151 3.88 22.75 -5.48
CA GLY A 151 4.85 23.81 -5.73
C GLY A 151 6.28 23.29 -5.59
N HIS A 152 7.09 23.46 -6.63
CA HIS A 152 8.52 23.17 -6.63
C HIS A 152 9.35 24.42 -6.87
N CYS A 153 10.49 24.53 -6.21
CA CYS A 153 11.50 25.53 -6.54
C CYS A 153 12.53 24.91 -7.49
N VAL A 154 12.65 25.46 -8.69
CA VAL A 154 13.64 25.06 -9.70
C VAL A 154 14.72 26.12 -9.78
N VAL A 155 15.96 25.73 -9.48
CA VAL A 155 17.12 26.61 -9.63
C VAL A 155 17.64 26.53 -11.07
N ARG A 156 17.67 27.65 -11.78
CA ARG A 156 18.31 27.76 -13.11
C ARG A 156 19.44 28.78 -13.02
N GLY A 157 20.68 28.27 -12.94
CA GLY A 157 21.85 29.12 -12.69
C GLY A 157 21.84 29.68 -11.25
N LYS A 158 21.68 31.00 -11.11
CA LYS A 158 21.59 31.68 -9.81
C LYS A 158 20.16 32.11 -9.44
N GLU A 159 19.19 31.85 -10.31
CA GLU A 159 17.80 32.26 -10.12
C GLU A 159 16.94 31.08 -9.65
N VAL A 160 16.01 31.35 -8.73
CA VAL A 160 15.04 30.37 -8.21
C VAL A 160 13.69 30.67 -8.82
N PHE A 161 13.16 29.72 -9.59
CA PHE A 161 11.83 29.78 -10.19
C PHE A 161 10.87 28.90 -9.39
N THR A 162 9.61 29.29 -9.27
CA THR A 162 8.55 28.43 -8.75
C THR A 162 7.82 27.77 -9.90
N GLU A 163 7.66 26.46 -9.86
CA GLU A 163 6.89 25.66 -10.80
C GLU A 163 5.74 24.98 -10.04
N GLU A 164 4.52 25.15 -10.54
CA GLU A 164 3.35 24.44 -10.02
C GLU A 164 3.09 23.22 -10.90
N LEU A 165 3.20 22.04 -10.31
CA LEU A 165 3.03 20.77 -11.01
C LEU A 165 1.73 20.09 -10.58
N PRO A 166 0.79 19.84 -11.50
CA PRO A 166 -0.40 19.05 -11.24
C PRO A 166 -0.05 17.68 -10.62
N ALA A 167 -0.83 17.28 -9.62
CA ALA A 167 -0.69 15.98 -8.97
C ALA A 167 -1.91 15.06 -9.15
N TYR A 168 -3.04 15.61 -9.60
CA TYR A 168 -4.32 14.88 -9.69
C TYR A 168 -4.30 13.79 -10.76
N CYS A 169 -4.44 12.54 -10.36
CA CYS A 169 -4.58 11.38 -11.23
C CYS A 169 -5.04 10.14 -10.46
N ALA A 170 -5.57 9.14 -11.18
CA ALA A 170 -5.84 7.83 -10.61
C ALA A 170 -4.53 7.10 -10.33
N VAL A 171 -4.41 6.47 -9.15
CA VAL A 171 -3.21 5.71 -8.77
C VAL A 171 -3.56 4.37 -8.14
N ALA A 172 -3.03 3.30 -8.71
CA ALA A 172 -2.94 1.99 -8.09
C ALA A 172 -1.52 1.75 -7.55
N LEU A 173 -1.43 1.17 -6.36
CA LEU A 173 -0.19 0.92 -5.64
C LEU A 173 -0.07 -0.58 -5.36
N ALA A 174 1.12 -1.14 -5.52
CA ALA A 174 1.42 -2.50 -5.11
C ALA A 174 2.71 -2.52 -4.27
N GLY A 175 2.66 -3.13 -3.08
CA GLY A 175 3.82 -3.22 -2.22
C GLY A 175 3.67 -4.13 -1.01
N LEU A 176 4.78 -4.35 -0.32
CA LEU A 176 4.79 -5.06 0.96
C LEU A 176 4.30 -4.17 2.10
N ASP A 177 3.66 -4.81 3.08
CA ASP A 177 3.20 -4.19 4.32
C ASP A 177 2.33 -2.93 4.12
N ASP A 178 2.35 -2.02 5.10
CA ASP A 178 1.55 -0.81 5.12
C ASP A 178 2.32 0.37 4.50
N LEU A 179 1.77 0.90 3.41
CA LEU A 179 1.23 2.26 3.35
C LEU A 179 1.56 3.25 4.49
N PRO A 180 2.28 4.38 4.31
CA PRO A 180 2.16 5.49 5.26
C PRO A 180 0.69 5.87 5.49
N ASP A 181 0.30 6.14 6.74
CA ASP A 181 -1.10 6.37 7.15
C ASP A 181 -1.82 7.41 6.29
N THR A 182 -1.10 8.45 5.88
CA THR A 182 -1.63 9.50 5.00
C THR A 182 -2.11 8.96 3.64
N LEU A 183 -1.38 8.03 3.03
CA LEU A 183 -1.78 7.38 1.78
C LEU A 183 -2.85 6.32 2.02
N MET A 184 -2.71 5.55 3.11
CA MET A 184 -3.70 4.53 3.48
C MET A 184 -5.08 5.11 3.70
N SER A 185 -5.17 6.27 4.36
CA SER A 185 -6.45 6.95 4.59
C SER A 185 -7.13 7.45 3.31
N ARG A 186 -6.42 7.46 2.16
CA ARG A 186 -6.93 7.86 0.84
C ARG A 186 -7.05 6.68 -0.13
N SER A 187 -6.89 5.46 0.38
CA SER A 187 -6.80 4.25 -0.43
C SER A 187 -7.90 3.27 -0.09
N VAL A 188 -8.47 2.64 -1.10
CA VAL A 188 -9.16 1.36 -0.95
C VAL A 188 -8.09 0.27 -0.86
N VAL A 189 -8.00 -0.39 0.29
CA VAL A 189 -6.93 -1.36 0.58
C VAL A 189 -7.39 -2.76 0.25
N VAL A 190 -6.65 -3.43 -0.63
CA VAL A 190 -6.81 -4.85 -1.00
C VAL A 190 -5.69 -5.65 -0.35
N ARG A 191 -6.00 -6.34 0.76
CA ARG A 191 -5.05 -7.16 1.53
C ARG A 191 -4.82 -8.51 0.86
N MET A 192 -4.00 -8.52 -0.18
CA MET A 192 -3.64 -9.71 -0.95
C MET A 192 -3.01 -10.79 -0.06
N ARG A 193 -3.31 -12.05 -0.36
CA ARG A 193 -2.74 -13.24 0.29
C ARG A 193 -2.16 -14.17 -0.77
N ARG A 194 -1.20 -15.01 -0.40
CA ARG A 194 -0.76 -16.10 -1.27
C ARG A 194 -1.96 -16.98 -1.59
N ARG A 195 -2.11 -17.32 -2.87
CA ARG A 195 -3.14 -18.27 -3.29
C ARG A 195 -2.95 -19.61 -2.57
N ALA A 196 -4.04 -20.20 -2.13
CA ALA A 196 -4.07 -21.57 -1.65
C ALA A 196 -3.84 -22.56 -2.81
N ALA A 197 -3.55 -23.82 -2.47
CA ALA A 197 -3.22 -24.85 -3.47
C ALA A 197 -4.41 -25.18 -4.40
N ASP A 198 -5.63 -24.97 -3.92
CA ASP A 198 -6.91 -25.17 -4.60
C ASP A 198 -7.39 -23.92 -5.36
N GLU A 199 -6.86 -22.73 -5.06
CA GLU A 199 -7.16 -21.49 -5.79
C GLU A 199 -6.41 -21.45 -7.15
N ARG A 200 -7.10 -21.87 -8.20
CA ARG A 200 -6.59 -21.89 -9.59
C ARG A 200 -6.98 -20.62 -10.34
N VAL A 201 -6.00 -20.01 -11.01
CA VAL A 201 -6.17 -18.89 -11.95
C VAL A 201 -5.43 -19.17 -13.24
N GLU A 202 -5.88 -18.58 -14.34
CA GLU A 202 -5.21 -18.61 -15.63
C GLU A 202 -3.83 -17.92 -15.54
N PRO A 203 -2.80 -18.44 -16.24
CA PRO A 203 -1.54 -17.73 -16.38
C PRO A 203 -1.73 -16.42 -17.16
N TRP A 204 -1.35 -15.28 -16.56
CA TRP A 204 -1.31 -14.03 -17.30
C TRP A 204 -0.25 -14.06 -18.39
N ARG A 205 -0.70 -13.81 -19.61
CA ARG A 205 0.13 -13.63 -20.80
C ARG A 205 -0.56 -12.60 -21.66
N LEU A 206 -0.11 -11.35 -21.61
CA LEU A 206 -0.74 -10.23 -22.35
C LEU A 206 -0.98 -10.59 -23.83
N ARG A 207 -0.02 -11.24 -24.49
CA ARG A 207 -0.15 -11.70 -25.89
C ARG A 207 -1.35 -12.61 -26.19
N LEU A 208 -1.84 -13.36 -25.20
CA LEU A 208 -2.97 -14.28 -25.37
C LEU A 208 -4.32 -13.60 -25.10
N VAL A 209 -4.32 -12.56 -24.26
CA VAL A 209 -5.54 -11.89 -23.77
C VAL A 209 -5.70 -10.49 -24.34
N LYS A 210 -4.74 -10.03 -25.17
CA LYS A 210 -4.72 -8.67 -25.74
C LYS A 210 -6.01 -8.33 -26.47
N SER A 211 -6.57 -9.27 -27.24
CA SER A 211 -7.84 -9.06 -27.95
C SER A 211 -9.01 -8.86 -27.00
N ASP A 212 -9.11 -9.68 -25.95
CA ASP A 212 -10.17 -9.59 -24.94
C ASP A 212 -10.07 -8.25 -24.19
N ALA A 213 -8.85 -7.90 -23.78
CA ALA A 213 -8.59 -6.66 -23.06
C ALA A 213 -8.84 -5.43 -23.93
N GLN A 214 -8.47 -5.46 -25.22
CA GLN A 214 -8.73 -4.36 -26.15
C GLN A 214 -10.23 -4.15 -26.34
N ARG A 215 -11.03 -5.22 -26.47
CA ARG A 215 -12.49 -5.09 -26.55
C ARG A 215 -13.07 -4.44 -25.30
N LEU A 216 -12.61 -4.83 -24.12
CA LEU A 216 -13.03 -4.19 -22.87
C LEU A 216 -12.60 -2.72 -22.80
N TYR A 217 -11.40 -2.40 -23.26
CA TYR A 217 -10.91 -1.02 -23.35
C TYR A 217 -11.80 -0.17 -24.25
N ASP A 218 -12.13 -0.67 -25.44
CA ASP A 218 -12.97 0.05 -26.41
C ASP A 218 -14.39 0.24 -25.86
N ASN A 219 -14.95 -0.79 -25.21
CA ASN A 219 -16.26 -0.71 -24.55
C ASN A 219 -16.26 0.27 -23.37
N LEU A 220 -15.21 0.29 -22.55
CA LEU A 220 -15.04 1.25 -21.45
C LEU A 220 -14.92 2.68 -21.98
N ALA A 221 -14.15 2.89 -23.05
CA ALA A 221 -14.03 4.18 -23.71
C ALA A 221 -15.38 4.68 -24.21
N ALA A 222 -16.11 3.84 -24.95
CA ALA A 222 -17.41 4.19 -25.49
C ALA A 222 -18.45 4.42 -24.37
N TRP A 223 -18.50 3.56 -23.36
CA TRP A 223 -19.38 3.73 -22.19
C TRP A 223 -19.10 5.01 -21.44
N SER A 224 -17.82 5.33 -21.20
CA SER A 224 -17.45 6.51 -20.43
C SER A 224 -17.94 7.81 -21.09
N SER A 225 -18.01 7.85 -22.43
CA SER A 225 -18.53 9.03 -23.13
C SER A 225 -19.99 9.33 -22.79
N VAL A 226 -20.82 8.30 -22.64
CA VAL A 226 -22.24 8.40 -22.30
C VAL A 226 -22.44 8.52 -20.78
N ALA A 227 -21.71 7.74 -19.98
CA ALA A 227 -21.82 7.74 -18.53
C ALA A 227 -21.50 9.10 -17.91
N LYS A 228 -20.55 9.86 -18.50
CA LYS A 228 -20.21 11.22 -18.10
C LYS A 228 -21.41 12.17 -18.07
N GLU A 229 -22.36 12.01 -18.99
CA GLU A 229 -23.55 12.87 -19.08
C GLU A 229 -24.51 12.64 -17.91
N SER A 230 -24.52 11.43 -17.35
CA SER A 230 -25.36 11.06 -16.20
C SER A 230 -24.77 11.48 -14.85
N LEU A 231 -23.50 11.89 -14.83
CA LEU A 231 -22.79 12.37 -13.63
C LEU A 231 -22.58 13.89 -13.65
N VAL A 232 -23.39 14.62 -14.42
CA VAL A 232 -23.37 16.09 -14.44
C VAL A 232 -24.21 16.65 -13.29
N GLY A 233 -23.75 17.76 -12.70
CA GLY A 233 -24.47 18.48 -11.64
C GLY A 233 -24.19 17.91 -10.25
N ASP A 234 -25.17 18.04 -9.35
CA ASP A 234 -25.01 17.70 -7.92
C ASP A 234 -25.28 16.21 -7.63
N PHE A 235 -24.94 15.32 -8.58
CA PHE A 235 -25.13 13.89 -8.35
C PHE A 235 -24.26 13.42 -7.17
N TRP A 236 -24.91 12.88 -6.15
CA TRP A 236 -24.24 12.39 -4.95
C TRP A 236 -24.77 11.00 -4.58
N PRO A 237 -23.91 9.96 -4.54
CA PRO A 237 -24.36 8.66 -4.09
C PRO A 237 -24.74 8.74 -2.61
N LYS A 238 -25.81 8.04 -2.22
CA LYS A 238 -26.09 7.87 -0.79
C LYS A 238 -24.86 7.23 -0.13
N MET A 239 -24.48 7.58 1.10
CA MET A 239 -23.38 6.87 1.78
C MET A 239 -23.93 5.77 2.69
N PRO A 240 -23.31 4.58 2.77
CA PRO A 240 -23.69 3.57 3.75
C PRO A 240 -23.26 4.00 5.16
N LYS A 241 -23.99 3.55 6.18
CA LYS A 241 -23.69 3.87 7.59
C LYS A 241 -22.28 3.42 7.96
N GLY A 242 -21.50 4.28 8.61
CA GLY A 242 -20.13 3.99 9.07
C GLY A 242 -19.04 4.25 8.03
N VAL A 243 -19.41 4.73 6.84
CA VAL A 243 -18.51 5.25 5.79
C VAL A 243 -18.72 6.75 5.74
N ASP A 244 -17.98 7.45 6.61
CA ASP A 244 -18.12 8.88 6.88
C ASP A 244 -16.77 9.60 6.64
N ASP A 245 -16.80 10.93 6.59
CA ASP A 245 -15.62 11.79 6.44
C ASP A 245 -14.69 11.34 5.29
N ARG A 246 -13.44 10.99 5.61
CA ARG A 246 -12.43 10.61 4.61
C ARG A 246 -12.74 9.26 3.95
N ASP A 247 -13.38 8.33 4.66
CA ASP A 247 -13.82 7.08 4.04
C ASP A 247 -14.90 7.38 2.99
N ALA A 248 -15.73 8.40 3.23
CA ALA A 248 -16.71 8.85 2.26
C ALA A 248 -16.06 9.45 1.01
N ASP A 249 -15.08 10.35 1.17
CA ASP A 249 -14.28 10.92 0.06
C ASP A 249 -13.68 9.81 -0.84
N VAL A 250 -13.21 8.70 -0.24
CA VAL A 250 -12.60 7.58 -0.97
C VAL A 250 -13.65 6.76 -1.74
N TRP A 251 -14.81 6.51 -1.14
CA TRP A 251 -15.78 5.58 -1.71
C TRP A 251 -16.79 6.23 -2.66
N GLU A 252 -16.96 7.55 -2.61
CA GLU A 252 -17.94 8.30 -3.40
C GLU A 252 -17.88 7.95 -4.89
N ALA A 253 -16.73 8.11 -5.55
CA ALA A 253 -16.59 7.84 -6.98
C ALA A 253 -16.94 6.39 -7.34
N LEU A 254 -16.59 5.43 -6.48
CA LEU A 254 -16.88 4.00 -6.72
C LEU A 254 -18.37 3.70 -6.55
N LEU A 255 -19.01 4.31 -5.55
CA LEU A 255 -20.45 4.18 -5.31
C LEU A 255 -21.26 4.86 -6.41
N ALA A 256 -20.80 6.01 -6.91
CA ALA A 256 -21.42 6.70 -8.04
C ALA A 256 -21.43 5.84 -9.31
N VAL A 257 -20.30 5.22 -9.66
CA VAL A 257 -20.22 4.25 -10.77
C VAL A 257 -21.15 3.05 -10.55
N ALA A 258 -21.23 2.54 -9.31
CA ALA A 258 -22.09 1.41 -8.99
C ALA A 258 -23.59 1.74 -9.09
N ASP A 259 -23.99 2.96 -8.71
CA ASP A 259 -25.37 3.43 -8.80
C ASP A 259 -25.82 3.55 -10.28
N LEU A 260 -24.91 3.88 -11.21
CA LEU A 260 -25.18 3.83 -12.65
C LEU A 260 -25.48 2.41 -13.16
N ALA A 261 -24.92 1.37 -12.52
CA ALA A 261 -25.11 -0.03 -12.89
C ALA A 261 -26.34 -0.69 -12.27
N GLY A 262 -27.19 0.09 -11.60
CA GLY A 262 -28.43 -0.38 -10.99
C GLY A 262 -28.25 -1.12 -9.66
N GLU A 263 -29.36 -1.62 -9.12
CA GLU A 263 -29.47 -2.03 -7.71
C GLU A 263 -28.46 -3.12 -7.30
N ARG A 264 -28.17 -4.09 -8.19
CA ARG A 264 -27.24 -5.19 -7.87
C ARG A 264 -25.84 -4.68 -7.58
N TRP A 265 -25.31 -3.83 -8.46
CA TRP A 265 -23.97 -3.26 -8.29
C TRP A 265 -23.95 -2.22 -7.17
N ALA A 266 -24.97 -1.36 -7.08
CA ALA A 266 -25.14 -0.40 -5.98
C ALA A 266 -25.10 -1.08 -4.60
N LYS A 267 -25.84 -2.19 -4.42
CA LYS A 267 -25.84 -2.96 -3.17
C LYS A 267 -24.48 -3.61 -2.92
N ALA A 268 -23.89 -4.26 -3.93
CA ALA A 268 -22.59 -4.92 -3.78
C ALA A 268 -21.47 -3.93 -3.39
N ALA A 269 -21.48 -2.73 -3.99
CA ALA A 269 -20.51 -1.68 -3.72
C ALA A 269 -20.63 -1.14 -2.29
N ARG A 270 -21.86 -0.95 -1.78
CA ARG A 270 -22.10 -0.49 -0.40
C ARG A 270 -21.65 -1.52 0.63
N VAL A 271 -21.92 -2.79 0.39
CA VAL A 271 -21.43 -3.87 1.25
C VAL A 271 -19.90 -3.90 1.20
N ALA A 272 -19.29 -3.82 0.01
CA ALA A 272 -17.84 -3.76 -0.12
C ALA A 272 -17.23 -2.56 0.62
N ALA A 273 -17.84 -1.38 0.52
CA ALA A 273 -17.40 -0.17 1.22
C ALA A 273 -17.35 -0.39 2.73
N VAL A 274 -18.47 -0.83 3.32
CA VAL A 274 -18.56 -1.10 4.77
C VAL A 274 -17.56 -2.16 5.19
N THR A 275 -17.46 -3.27 4.47
CA THR A 275 -16.54 -4.37 4.79
C THR A 275 -15.08 -3.91 4.77
N LEU A 276 -14.65 -3.21 3.71
CA LEU A 276 -13.26 -2.80 3.56
C LEU A 276 -12.88 -1.64 4.48
N VAL A 277 -13.80 -0.71 4.74
CA VAL A 277 -13.60 0.36 5.74
C VAL A 277 -13.53 -0.21 7.15
N THR A 278 -14.39 -1.18 7.49
CA THR A 278 -14.33 -1.84 8.80
C THR A 278 -13.02 -2.61 8.95
N ALA A 279 -12.60 -3.35 7.93
CA ALA A 279 -11.33 -4.07 7.93
C ALA A 279 -10.12 -3.13 8.02
N SER A 280 -10.19 -1.92 7.44
CA SER A 280 -9.09 -0.95 7.51
C SER A 280 -8.92 -0.35 8.91
N LYS A 281 -10.01 -0.28 9.69
CA LYS A 281 -10.07 0.21 11.08
C LYS A 281 -9.57 -0.82 12.11
N ARG A 282 -9.61 -2.12 11.78
CA ARG A 282 -9.08 -3.23 12.62
C ARG A 282 -7.54 -3.28 12.72
N ARG A 283 -6.84 -2.19 12.41
CA ARG A 283 -5.37 -2.16 12.56
C ARG A 283 -4.99 -2.10 14.03
N PRO A 284 -3.81 -2.67 14.38
CA PRO A 284 -3.25 -2.46 15.70
C PRO A 284 -3.22 -0.97 16.02
N PRO A 285 -3.69 -0.56 17.20
CA PRO A 285 -3.66 0.85 17.58
C PRO A 285 -2.23 1.37 17.49
N SER A 286 -2.08 2.64 17.08
CA SER A 286 -0.77 3.28 17.11
C SER A 286 -0.13 3.14 18.49
N ILE A 287 1.20 3.17 18.58
CA ILE A 287 1.90 3.07 19.87
C ILE A 287 1.40 4.10 20.90
N GLY A 288 0.94 5.27 20.47
CA GLY A 288 0.38 6.26 21.37
C GLY A 288 -1.01 5.89 21.88
N VAL A 289 -1.85 5.27 21.05
CA VAL A 289 -3.17 4.77 21.45
C VAL A 289 -3.02 3.53 22.35
N LEU A 290 -2.08 2.64 22.04
CA LEU A 290 -1.67 1.54 22.91
C LEU A 290 -1.26 2.05 24.29
N LEU A 291 -0.47 3.12 24.34
CA LEU A 291 -0.08 3.78 25.60
C LEU A 291 -1.29 4.30 26.38
N LEU A 292 -2.25 4.96 25.71
CA LEU A 292 -3.46 5.46 26.37
C LEU A 292 -4.32 4.31 26.93
N ARG A 293 -4.48 3.21 26.17
CA ARG A 293 -5.19 2.00 26.58
C ARG A 293 -4.53 1.36 27.80
N ASP A 294 -3.21 1.19 27.75
CA ASP A 294 -2.45 0.55 28.83
C ASP A 294 -2.43 1.42 30.08
N ILE A 295 -2.35 2.75 29.94
CA ILE A 295 -2.53 3.69 31.05
C ILE A 295 -3.94 3.57 31.64
N LYS A 296 -4.99 3.44 30.82
CA LYS A 296 -6.37 3.21 31.30
C LYS A 296 -6.44 1.96 32.16
N ARG A 297 -5.89 0.83 31.68
CA ARG A 297 -5.79 -0.43 32.45
C ARG A 297 -5.07 -0.26 33.77
N VAL A 298 -3.98 0.52 33.81
CA VAL A 298 -3.25 0.81 35.05
C VAL A 298 -4.12 1.64 36.01
N PHE A 299 -4.84 2.66 35.54
CA PHE A 299 -5.74 3.45 36.39
C PHE A 299 -6.89 2.59 36.94
N ASP A 300 -7.56 1.83 36.07
CA ASP A 300 -8.67 0.94 36.43
C ASP A 300 -8.24 -0.11 37.45
N GLY A 301 -7.04 -0.70 37.29
CA GLY A 301 -6.47 -1.67 38.22
C GLY A 301 -5.92 -1.09 39.52
N SER A 302 -5.59 0.21 39.56
CA SER A 302 -5.03 0.87 40.74
C SER A 302 -6.08 1.37 41.74
N ASN A 303 -7.32 1.56 41.28
CA ASN A 303 -8.40 2.21 42.04
C ASN A 303 -8.02 3.60 42.63
N ARG A 304 -7.06 4.30 42.00
CA ARG A 304 -6.60 5.65 42.37
C ARG A 304 -6.89 6.62 41.24
N ASP A 305 -7.38 7.81 41.57
CA ASP A 305 -7.61 8.87 40.57
C ASP A 305 -6.32 9.57 40.11
N ARG A 306 -5.21 9.34 40.80
CA ARG A 306 -3.91 10.00 40.59
C ARG A 306 -2.77 9.04 40.83
N LEU A 307 -1.79 9.05 39.93
CA LEU A 307 -0.60 8.21 40.00
C LEU A 307 0.67 9.05 39.82
N PRO A 308 1.70 8.88 40.68
CA PRO A 308 3.04 9.38 40.43
C PRO A 308 3.60 8.85 39.11
N THR A 309 4.45 9.64 38.44
CA THR A 309 5.04 9.24 37.16
C THR A 309 5.82 7.91 37.29
N GLU A 310 6.58 7.75 38.36
CA GLU A 310 7.39 6.55 38.62
C GLU A 310 6.53 5.29 38.84
N GLU A 311 5.43 5.41 39.58
CA GLU A 311 4.47 4.32 39.78
C GLU A 311 3.79 3.93 38.46
N LEU A 312 3.38 4.92 37.65
CA LEU A 312 2.76 4.69 36.35
C LEU A 312 3.73 3.95 35.40
N ILE A 313 5.00 4.37 35.33
CA ILE A 313 6.02 3.69 34.53
C ILE A 313 6.22 2.27 35.03
N THR A 314 6.36 2.08 36.34
CA THR A 314 6.56 0.76 36.94
C THR A 314 5.40 -0.19 36.61
N ALA A 315 4.17 0.31 36.63
CA ALA A 315 2.99 -0.47 36.26
C ALA A 315 2.96 -0.79 34.74
N LEU A 316 3.27 0.17 33.87
CA LEU A 316 3.36 -0.05 32.43
C LEU A 316 4.41 -1.11 32.07
N LEU A 317 5.58 -1.10 32.72
CA LEU A 317 6.64 -2.09 32.50
C LEU A 317 6.25 -3.52 32.91
N LYS A 318 5.22 -3.67 33.74
CA LYS A 318 4.72 -4.98 34.19
C LYS A 318 3.59 -5.53 33.33
N LEU A 319 3.08 -4.77 32.36
CA LEU A 319 1.99 -5.24 31.50
C LEU A 319 2.52 -6.31 30.52
N PRO A 320 1.97 -7.54 30.53
CA PRO A 320 2.37 -8.58 29.58
C PRO A 320 2.02 -8.16 28.15
N GLU A 321 2.80 -8.64 27.17
CA GLU A 321 2.65 -8.35 25.73
C GLU A 321 2.73 -6.86 25.34
N SER A 322 3.12 -5.98 26.28
CA SER A 322 3.23 -4.55 26.01
C SER A 322 4.68 -4.16 25.68
N PRO A 323 4.92 -3.23 24.74
CA PRO A 323 6.27 -2.94 24.24
C PRO A 323 7.07 -2.02 25.19
N TRP A 324 6.49 -1.56 26.29
CA TRP A 324 7.07 -0.58 27.21
C TRP A 324 8.47 -0.93 27.74
N PRO A 325 8.82 -2.21 28.00
CA PRO A 325 10.17 -2.58 28.43
C PRO A 325 11.27 -2.37 27.39
N THR A 326 10.95 -2.25 26.09
CA THR A 326 11.95 -2.18 25.00
C THR A 326 11.70 -1.05 24.00
N ILE A 327 10.70 -0.20 24.24
CA ILE A 327 10.19 0.79 23.26
C ILE A 327 11.21 1.85 22.83
N ARG A 328 12.29 2.06 23.59
CA ARG A 328 13.33 3.05 23.28
C ARG A 328 14.60 2.36 22.76
N ARG A 329 14.53 1.83 21.53
CA ARG A 329 15.67 1.13 20.89
C ARG A 329 16.20 -0.05 21.76
N GLY A 330 15.28 -0.80 22.37
CA GLY A 330 15.62 -1.89 23.30
C GLY A 330 15.61 -1.47 24.78
N GLU A 331 15.51 -0.17 25.08
CA GLU A 331 15.45 0.32 26.47
C GLU A 331 14.00 0.54 26.97
N PRO A 332 13.78 0.45 28.30
CA PRO A 332 12.50 0.75 28.94
C PRO A 332 12.03 2.19 28.72
N ILE A 333 10.71 2.38 28.71
CA ILE A 333 10.10 3.71 28.75
C ILE A 333 10.56 4.48 30.00
N ASP A 334 10.92 5.76 29.82
CA ASP A 334 11.32 6.67 30.88
C ASP A 334 10.36 7.87 30.96
N ASP A 335 10.55 8.71 31.99
CA ASP A 335 9.76 9.92 32.23
C ASP A 335 9.68 10.82 30.99
N ARG A 336 10.80 11.01 30.30
CA ARG A 336 10.91 11.90 29.14
C ARG A 336 10.13 11.35 27.95
N SER A 337 10.29 10.07 27.63
CA SER A 337 9.57 9.40 26.53
C SER A 337 8.07 9.35 26.82
N LEU A 338 7.69 9.03 28.06
CA LEU A 338 6.29 9.04 28.49
C LEU A 338 5.67 10.44 28.27
N ALA A 339 6.29 11.49 28.81
CA ALA A 339 5.80 12.85 28.67
C ALA A 339 5.74 13.32 27.20
N GLN A 340 6.73 12.97 26.37
CA GLN A 340 6.75 13.31 24.95
C GLN A 340 5.61 12.65 24.17
N ARG A 341 5.29 11.39 24.48
CA ARG A 341 4.19 10.66 23.85
C ARG A 341 2.83 11.21 24.29
N LEU A 342 2.66 11.46 25.58
CA LEU A 342 1.42 11.98 26.16
C LEU A 342 1.12 13.43 25.75
N ARG A 343 2.14 14.25 25.52
CA ARG A 343 1.97 15.64 25.07
C ARG A 343 1.21 15.75 23.75
N LYS A 344 1.29 14.75 22.87
CA LYS A 344 0.54 14.71 21.60
C LYS A 344 -0.98 14.65 21.80
N TYR A 345 -1.42 14.20 22.98
CA TYR A 345 -2.82 14.11 23.38
C TYR A 345 -3.23 15.22 24.36
N GLY A 346 -2.40 16.26 24.52
CA GLY A 346 -2.64 17.34 25.48
C GLY A 346 -2.43 16.95 26.95
N VAL A 347 -1.89 15.76 27.23
CA VAL A 347 -1.66 15.27 28.59
C VAL A 347 -0.24 15.61 29.03
N THR A 348 -0.12 16.23 30.21
CA THR A 348 1.16 16.62 30.81
C THR A 348 1.19 16.27 32.29
N SER A 349 2.38 15.94 32.79
CA SER A 349 2.57 15.69 34.23
C SER A 349 2.36 16.98 35.02
N LYS A 350 1.58 16.90 36.10
CA LYS A 350 1.30 18.02 37.01
C LYS A 350 1.71 17.67 38.43
N ALA A 351 1.87 18.71 39.26
CA ALA A 351 2.01 18.53 40.69
C ALA A 351 0.63 18.18 41.28
N HIS A 352 0.56 17.08 42.00
CA HIS A 352 -0.61 16.61 42.71
C HIS A 352 -0.30 16.48 44.20
N ARG A 353 -1.33 16.71 45.02
CA ARG A 353 -1.28 16.50 46.46
C ARG A 353 -2.16 15.30 46.79
N ASP A 354 -1.63 14.40 47.62
CA ASP A 354 -2.33 13.27 48.21
C ASP A 354 -1.99 13.24 49.70
N GLY A 355 -2.99 13.56 50.55
CA GLY A 355 -2.76 13.88 51.96
C GLY A 355 -1.72 15.00 52.16
N GLY A 356 -0.65 14.69 52.89
CA GLY A 356 0.44 15.62 53.22
C GLY A 356 1.60 15.67 52.21
N SER A 357 1.65 14.80 51.21
CA SER A 357 2.75 14.74 50.24
C SER A 357 2.37 15.37 48.91
N VAL A 358 3.36 15.99 48.24
CA VAL A 358 3.22 16.53 46.89
C VAL A 358 4.10 15.71 45.97
N PHE A 359 3.54 15.19 44.88
CA PHE A 359 4.28 14.43 43.88
C PHE A 359 3.97 14.95 42.46
N LYS A 360 4.84 14.62 41.50
CA LYS A 360 4.57 14.84 40.08
C LYS A 360 4.02 13.57 39.45
N GLY A 361 2.93 13.69 38.71
CA GLY A 361 2.23 12.55 38.17
C GLY A 361 1.11 12.95 37.23
N TYR A 362 0.13 12.06 37.11
CA TYR A 362 -1.03 12.25 36.24
C TYR A 362 -2.32 11.92 36.99
N ALA A 363 -3.41 12.61 36.66
CA ALA A 363 -4.75 12.29 37.11
C ALA A 363 -5.57 11.65 35.99
N ALA A 364 -6.44 10.70 36.32
CA ALA A 364 -7.34 10.03 35.37
C ALA A 364 -8.18 11.03 34.56
N THR A 365 -8.61 12.12 35.20
CA THR A 365 -9.37 13.22 34.56
C THR A 365 -8.59 13.91 33.43
N GLN A 366 -7.25 13.88 33.44
CA GLN A 366 -6.45 14.41 32.33
C GLN A 366 -6.54 13.54 31.08
N PHE A 367 -6.85 12.26 31.24
CA PHE A 367 -6.98 11.31 30.13
C PHE A 367 -8.42 11.13 29.64
N ALA A 368 -9.43 11.61 30.37
CA ALA A 368 -10.83 11.34 30.07
C ALA A 368 -11.24 11.63 28.61
N ASP A 369 -10.85 12.78 28.06
CA ASP A 369 -11.13 13.12 26.65
C ASP A 369 -10.33 12.22 25.68
N ALA A 370 -9.06 11.93 25.98
CA ALA A 370 -8.22 11.06 25.17
C ALA A 370 -8.72 9.60 25.17
N TRP A 371 -9.16 9.08 26.31
CA TRP A 371 -9.76 7.74 26.41
C TRP A 371 -11.06 7.67 25.62
N LYS A 372 -11.94 8.65 25.80
CA LYS A 372 -13.20 8.73 25.05
C LYS A 372 -13.00 8.73 23.54
N ARG A 373 -11.98 9.43 23.04
CA ARG A 373 -11.71 9.57 21.59
C ARG A 373 -10.97 8.38 20.99
N TYR A 374 -10.03 7.80 21.73
CA TYR A 374 -9.04 6.89 21.15
C TYR A 374 -9.05 5.48 21.74
N VAL A 375 -9.69 5.25 22.90
CA VAL A 375 -9.62 3.98 23.62
C VAL A 375 -10.97 3.31 23.75
N ASP A 376 -12.03 4.03 24.09
CA ASP A 376 -13.32 3.42 24.46
C ASP A 376 -13.92 2.59 23.32
N GLY A 377 -13.77 3.02 22.06
CA GLY A 377 -14.21 2.24 20.89
C GLY A 377 -13.31 1.05 20.51
N LEU A 378 -12.19 0.83 21.20
CA LEU A 378 -11.31 -0.34 21.00
C LEU A 378 -11.55 -1.44 22.03
N ILE A 379 -12.20 -1.12 23.15
CA ILE A 379 -12.45 -2.07 24.25
C ILE A 379 -13.74 -2.87 23.96
N ASP A 380 -14.73 -2.26 23.31
CA ASP A 380 -15.99 -2.94 22.94
C ASP A 380 -15.76 -4.12 21.97
N ASP A 381 -14.78 -4.03 21.04
CA ASP A 381 -14.49 -5.10 20.08
C ASP A 381 -13.74 -6.30 20.71
N SER A 382 -12.94 -6.10 21.77
CA SER A 382 -12.17 -7.20 22.39
C SER A 382 -13.00 -8.08 23.32
N ASP A 383 -14.03 -7.52 23.95
CA ASP A 383 -14.90 -8.26 24.87
C ASP A 383 -15.88 -9.18 24.12
N ASP A 384 -16.19 -8.89 22.86
CA ASP A 384 -17.02 -9.75 22.01
C ASP A 384 -16.23 -10.95 21.45
N GLU A 385 -14.93 -10.80 21.14
CA GLU A 385 -14.05 -11.90 20.72
C GLU A 385 -13.81 -12.93 21.84
N GLU A 386 -13.66 -12.49 23.11
CA GLU A 386 -13.54 -13.40 24.25
C GLU A 386 -14.86 -14.15 24.54
N ARG A 387 -16.02 -13.54 24.25
CA ARG A 387 -17.34 -14.18 24.40
C ARG A 387 -17.62 -15.23 23.33
N GLU A 388 -17.25 -14.99 22.07
CA GLU A 388 -17.38 -15.99 21.00
C GLU A 388 -16.48 -17.21 21.26
N HIS A 389 -15.22 -17.00 21.65
CA HIS A 389 -14.29 -18.10 21.97
C HIS A 389 -14.64 -18.88 23.25
N ALA A 390 -15.36 -18.28 24.20
CA ALA A 390 -15.89 -18.98 25.36
C ALA A 390 -17.12 -19.83 25.01
N SER A 391 -17.92 -19.43 24.02
CA SER A 391 -19.11 -20.17 23.58
C SER A 391 -18.78 -21.43 22.75
N GLU A 392 -17.65 -21.45 22.03
CA GLU A 392 -17.25 -22.59 21.20
C GLU A 392 -16.49 -23.70 21.96
N ARG A 393 -16.01 -23.45 23.19
CA ARG A 393 -15.33 -24.48 24.01
C ARG A 393 -16.28 -25.30 24.87
N GLY A 394 -17.58 -25.14 24.66
CA GLY A 394 -18.64 -25.70 25.48
C GLY A 394 -19.29 -26.98 24.97
N ASP A 395 -18.76 -27.70 23.98
CA ASP A 395 -19.20 -29.08 23.71
C ASP A 395 -18.24 -29.84 22.77
N SER A 396 -17.34 -30.65 23.33
CA SER A 396 -16.89 -31.90 22.70
C SER A 396 -15.98 -32.68 23.65
N SER A 397 -16.53 -33.69 24.30
CA SER A 397 -15.75 -34.76 24.90
C SER A 397 -15.05 -35.59 23.81
N VAL A 398 -13.72 -35.58 23.76
CA VAL A 398 -12.96 -36.56 22.98
C VAL A 398 -11.92 -37.21 23.89
N THR A 399 -12.16 -38.47 24.21
CA THR A 399 -11.23 -39.39 24.88
C THR A 399 -9.99 -39.65 24.02
N PRO A 400 -8.79 -39.79 24.61
CA PRO A 400 -7.60 -40.15 23.85
C PRO A 400 -7.58 -41.66 23.59
N VAL A 401 -7.44 -42.07 22.33
CA VAL A 401 -7.12 -43.45 21.97
C VAL A 401 -5.65 -43.54 21.63
N THR A 402 -4.94 -44.36 22.39
CA THR A 402 -3.54 -44.74 22.21
C THR A 402 -3.36 -45.92 21.25
N SER A 403 -2.18 -45.93 20.59
CA SER A 403 -1.37 -47.11 20.18
C SER A 403 -1.76 -47.80 18.85
N VAL A 404 -0.91 -48.38 17.96
CA VAL A 404 0.50 -48.83 17.91
C VAL A 404 0.98 -48.86 16.42
N THR A 405 2.31 -48.95 16.23
CA THR A 405 3.25 -48.94 15.10
C THR A 405 3.18 -49.96 13.92
N ASN A 406 4.02 -49.64 12.90
CA ASN A 406 4.63 -50.41 11.77
C ASN A 406 3.79 -50.48 10.47
N ASP A 407 4.31 -50.23 9.25
CA ASP A 407 5.58 -50.72 8.68
C ASP A 407 6.14 -49.86 7.53
N GLU A 408 7.40 -50.16 7.18
CA GLU A 408 8.35 -49.51 6.28
C GLU A 408 8.00 -49.51 4.77
N THR A 409 8.39 -48.47 4.02
CA THR A 409 9.20 -48.64 2.78
C THR A 409 9.96 -47.36 2.39
N GLN A 410 11.24 -47.56 2.04
CA GLN A 410 12.26 -46.56 1.73
C GLN A 410 12.07 -45.85 0.38
N LEU A 411 12.57 -44.60 0.28
CA LEU A 411 13.47 -44.19 -0.81
C LEU A 411 14.26 -42.94 -0.40
N GLN A 412 15.58 -43.05 -0.56
CA GLN A 412 16.66 -42.15 -0.16
C GLN A 412 16.67 -40.84 -0.98
N PHE A 413 17.20 -39.73 -0.42
CA PHE A 413 18.32 -38.98 -1.01
C PHE A 413 18.92 -37.95 -0.01
N VAL A 414 20.08 -38.36 0.51
CA VAL A 414 21.33 -37.65 0.87
C VAL A 414 21.28 -36.20 1.41
N THR A 415 21.90 -36.13 2.60
CA THR A 415 22.28 -35.05 3.51
C THR A 415 23.38 -34.11 3.03
N GLY A 416 23.40 -32.91 3.60
CA GLY A 416 24.58 -32.03 3.63
C GLY A 416 24.39 -30.82 4.56
N VAL A 417 24.40 -31.08 5.87
CA VAL A 417 24.50 -30.06 6.93
C VAL A 417 25.97 -29.89 7.30
N THR A 418 26.44 -28.66 7.52
CA THR A 418 27.43 -28.38 8.57
C THR A 418 27.22 -26.98 9.16
N ASP A 419 26.88 -26.97 10.45
CA ASP A 419 27.01 -25.86 11.40
C ASP A 419 28.48 -25.53 11.68
N VAL A 420 28.78 -24.29 12.10
CA VAL A 420 29.65 -24.03 13.28
C VAL A 420 29.27 -22.69 13.95
N THR A 421 29.17 -22.75 15.27
CA THR A 421 28.84 -21.74 16.29
C THR A 421 29.94 -20.71 16.64
N GLU A 422 29.51 -19.70 17.40
CA GLU A 422 30.17 -18.48 17.92
C GLU A 422 31.45 -18.66 18.79
N SER A 423 32.27 -17.60 18.88
CA SER A 423 32.80 -17.06 20.16
C SER A 423 33.56 -15.72 20.02
N ASN A 424 33.43 -14.90 21.08
CA ASN A 424 33.95 -13.55 21.31
C ASN A 424 35.49 -13.39 21.28
N GLY A 425 35.97 -12.18 20.95
CA GLY A 425 37.34 -11.73 21.23
C GLY A 425 37.66 -10.31 20.71
N GLN A 426 38.24 -9.47 21.56
CA GLN A 426 38.50 -8.04 21.39
C GLN A 426 39.59 -7.65 20.36
N ALA A 427 39.42 -6.44 19.81
CA ALA A 427 40.37 -5.48 19.23
C ALA A 427 41.78 -5.91 18.75
N THR A 428 42.12 -5.58 17.50
CA THR A 428 43.21 -4.65 17.07
C THR A 428 43.24 -4.57 15.54
N GLY A 429 43.65 -3.42 14.99
CA GLY A 429 43.58 -3.13 13.56
C GLY A 429 44.72 -3.75 12.75
N GLU A 430 44.38 -4.31 11.59
CA GLU A 430 45.27 -4.55 10.44
C GLU A 430 44.41 -4.78 9.19
N ALA A 431 44.80 -4.17 8.06
CA ALA A 431 44.04 -4.18 6.81
C ALA A 431 43.97 -5.60 6.22
N ARG A 432 42.78 -6.24 6.30
CA ARG A 432 42.53 -7.54 5.67
C ARG A 432 42.52 -7.40 4.14
N GLN A 433 43.51 -8.02 3.48
CA GLN A 433 43.55 -8.17 2.03
C GLN A 433 42.31 -8.91 1.54
N PHE A 434 41.57 -8.27 0.63
CA PHE A 434 40.42 -8.86 -0.05
C PHE A 434 40.86 -10.06 -0.90
N THR A 435 40.39 -11.26 -0.56
CA THR A 435 40.55 -12.45 -1.40
C THR A 435 39.30 -12.59 -2.28
N PRO A 436 39.38 -12.34 -3.61
CA PRO A 436 38.22 -12.38 -4.47
C PRO A 436 37.64 -13.80 -4.60
N PRO A 437 36.32 -13.96 -4.78
CA PRO A 437 35.70 -15.25 -5.07
C PRO A 437 36.23 -15.86 -6.36
N THR A 438 36.60 -17.15 -6.34
CA THR A 438 37.04 -17.92 -7.50
C THR A 438 35.89 -18.77 -8.07
N GLY A 439 35.85 -18.90 -9.40
CA GLY A 439 34.83 -19.68 -10.10
C GLY A 439 34.95 -19.56 -11.62
N PRO A 440 34.28 -20.43 -12.40
CA PRO A 440 34.34 -20.39 -13.86
C PRO A 440 33.93 -19.02 -14.40
N GLY A 441 34.70 -18.47 -15.35
CA GLY A 441 34.41 -17.18 -15.97
C GLY A 441 34.71 -15.94 -15.12
N ARG A 442 35.28 -16.09 -13.91
CA ARG A 442 35.66 -14.96 -13.04
C ARG A 442 37.14 -14.62 -13.13
N CYS A 443 37.45 -13.32 -13.11
CA CYS A 443 38.82 -12.83 -13.12
C CYS A 443 39.51 -13.14 -11.77
N PRO A 444 40.66 -13.82 -11.74
CA PRO A 444 41.32 -14.23 -10.49
C PRO A 444 41.87 -13.06 -9.67
N ARG A 445 42.04 -11.89 -10.27
CA ARG A 445 42.55 -10.68 -9.58
C ARG A 445 41.46 -9.80 -8.97
N CYS A 446 40.30 -9.65 -9.63
CA CYS A 446 39.24 -8.76 -9.16
C CYS A 446 37.93 -9.47 -8.79
N GLY A 447 37.79 -10.77 -9.07
CA GLY A 447 36.62 -11.60 -8.76
C GLY A 447 35.39 -11.35 -9.64
N CYS A 448 35.44 -10.38 -10.56
CA CYS A 448 34.33 -10.05 -11.45
C CYS A 448 34.13 -11.11 -12.52
N HIS A 449 32.88 -11.37 -12.87
CA HIS A 449 32.55 -12.30 -13.95
C HIS A 449 32.75 -11.62 -15.31
N VAL A 450 33.78 -12.03 -16.06
CA VAL A 450 34.33 -11.25 -17.18
C VAL A 450 33.28 -10.99 -18.27
N ALA A 451 32.47 -11.99 -18.59
CA ALA A 451 31.48 -11.90 -19.68
C ALA A 451 30.31 -10.95 -19.40
N THR A 452 29.96 -10.73 -18.12
CA THR A 452 28.75 -9.97 -17.74
C THR A 452 29.07 -8.67 -17.01
N GLN A 453 30.24 -8.58 -16.37
CA GLN A 453 30.63 -7.45 -15.51
C GLN A 453 31.93 -6.78 -15.97
N GLY A 454 32.66 -7.38 -16.91
CA GLY A 454 34.00 -6.90 -17.27
C GLY A 454 34.98 -6.96 -16.09
N HIS A 455 35.97 -6.07 -16.11
CA HIS A 455 36.95 -5.93 -15.03
C HIS A 455 36.62 -4.70 -14.15
N LYS A 456 37.01 -4.74 -12.87
CA LYS A 456 37.03 -3.53 -12.04
C LYS A 456 37.99 -2.48 -12.62
N PRO A 457 37.70 -1.18 -12.45
CA PRO A 457 38.69 -0.14 -12.65
C PRO A 457 39.95 -0.51 -11.83
N ASP A 458 41.13 -0.44 -12.44
CA ASP A 458 42.44 -0.79 -11.86
C ASP A 458 42.76 -2.30 -11.75
N CYS A 459 41.97 -3.17 -12.39
CA CYS A 459 42.36 -4.57 -12.54
C CYS A 459 43.59 -4.68 -13.48
N PRO A 460 44.72 -5.27 -13.06
CA PRO A 460 45.95 -5.30 -13.85
C PRO A 460 45.92 -6.30 -15.02
N VAL A 461 44.77 -6.95 -15.25
CA VAL A 461 44.58 -7.92 -16.34
C VAL A 461 44.05 -7.16 -17.56
N PRO A 462 44.79 -7.12 -18.69
CA PRO A 462 44.37 -6.38 -19.87
C PRO A 462 43.06 -6.98 -20.45
N ALA A 463 42.11 -6.11 -20.80
CA ALA A 463 40.87 -6.52 -21.45
C ALA A 463 41.18 -7.14 -22.83
N ALA A 464 40.60 -8.31 -23.12
CA ALA A 464 40.69 -8.92 -24.45
C ALA A 464 40.04 -8.00 -25.50
N PRO A 465 40.57 -7.92 -26.74
CA PRO A 465 40.03 -7.03 -27.76
C PRO A 465 38.68 -7.56 -28.23
N GLY A 466 37.59 -6.94 -27.81
CA GLY A 466 36.23 -7.28 -28.28
C GLY A 466 35.05 -7.06 -27.32
N GLY A 467 35.25 -6.49 -26.14
CA GLY A 467 34.16 -6.23 -25.18
C GLY A 467 33.84 -4.75 -25.01
N ILE A 468 32.61 -4.36 -25.32
CA ILE A 468 32.05 -3.00 -25.20
C ILE A 468 32.11 -2.53 -23.74
N THR A 469 32.75 -1.40 -23.49
CA THR A 469 32.71 -0.67 -22.21
C THR A 469 31.49 0.27 -22.17
N PRO A 470 30.74 0.36 -21.04
CA PRO A 470 29.80 1.46 -20.84
C PRO A 470 30.56 2.65 -20.23
N ALA A 471 30.62 3.77 -20.95
CA ALA A 471 31.14 5.04 -20.45
C ALA A 471 30.05 5.81 -19.69
N THR A 472 30.40 6.31 -18.51
CA THR A 472 29.62 7.25 -17.67
C THR A 472 29.63 8.66 -18.31
N PRO A 473 28.59 9.51 -18.10
CA PRO A 473 28.24 10.60 -19.01
C PRO A 473 28.86 11.96 -18.65
N GLY A 474 29.19 12.75 -19.67
CA GLY A 474 29.66 14.12 -19.58
C GLY A 474 29.25 14.92 -20.82
N MET A 475 28.77 16.13 -20.56
CA MET A 475 28.18 17.16 -21.43
C MET A 475 28.80 17.38 -22.83
N THR A 476 27.90 17.86 -23.71
CA THR A 476 28.11 18.76 -24.88
C THR A 476 28.95 18.25 -26.04
N ASP A 477 28.26 17.84 -27.14
CA ASP A 477 28.60 18.19 -28.55
C ASP A 477 27.88 17.33 -29.60
N ARG A 478 26.56 17.13 -29.47
CA ARG A 478 25.76 16.43 -30.52
C ARG A 478 24.42 17.08 -30.88
N VAL A 479 24.29 18.39 -30.66
CA VAL A 479 23.18 19.19 -31.22
C VAL A 479 23.66 20.17 -32.30
N ALA A 480 24.96 20.47 -32.38
CA ALA A 480 25.51 21.39 -33.39
C ALA A 480 25.75 20.76 -34.78
N VAL A 481 25.76 19.42 -34.92
CA VAL A 481 26.06 18.74 -36.19
C VAL A 481 24.79 18.20 -36.89
N ALA A 482 23.66 18.11 -36.19
CA ALA A 482 22.39 17.67 -36.76
C ALA A 482 21.56 18.80 -37.39
N LEU A 483 21.88 20.07 -37.09
CA LEU A 483 21.20 21.25 -37.66
C LEU A 483 21.86 21.81 -38.93
N ALA A 484 22.93 21.18 -39.44
CA ALA A 484 23.62 21.62 -40.67
C ALA A 484 23.30 20.77 -41.92
N LYS A 485 22.34 19.83 -41.85
CA LYS A 485 21.97 18.96 -42.99
C LYS A 485 20.48 18.94 -43.36
N ALA A 486 19.69 19.87 -42.86
CA ALA A 486 18.33 20.10 -43.34
C ALA A 486 18.05 21.61 -43.40
N GLY A 487 18.56 22.26 -44.45
CA GLY A 487 18.49 23.72 -44.59
C GLY A 487 18.85 24.22 -45.99
N GLN A 488 17.91 23.98 -46.94
CA GLN A 488 17.61 24.77 -48.14
C GLN A 488 18.60 24.76 -49.34
N PRO A 489 18.14 25.09 -50.57
CA PRO A 489 16.76 25.32 -51.03
C PRO A 489 16.12 24.16 -51.79
#